data_AF-A0A1F7IM09-F1
#
_entry.id   AF-A0A1F7IM09-F1
#
_cell.length_a   1.000
_cell.length_b   1.000
_cell.length_c   1.000
_cell.angle_alpha   90.00
_cell.angle_beta   90.00
_cell.angle_gamma   90.00
#
_symmetry.space_group_name_H-M   'P 1'
#
loop_
_entity.id
_entity.type
_entity.pdbx_description
1 polymer ?
#
loop_
_entity_poly.entity_id
_entity_poly.type
_entity_poly.pdbx_seq_one_letter_code
_entity_poly.pdbx_strand_id
1 'polypeptide(L)'
;MDKRRNYILIGAGIILVILILLTVVLGSQSRQIKENLQTETGQSLLQDSTQTGTYEQLPPPTSQSTPEEVAEGFYNWYVSHPDPLGSGDYEKSLYITDEYKESMTGFVVRGDHLSGEPVLTCVGITPPKDIIAQPTVYEGSEMSYVILQRNVEGARPLYKVILKNVQELWLVDDIRCVF
;
A
#
# COMPACT_ATOMS: atom_id res chain seq x y z
N MET A 1 4.21 -52.64 34.71
CA MET A 1 4.39 -52.53 33.24
C MET A 1 4.58 -51.04 32.96
N ASP A 2 5.76 -50.51 33.34
CA ASP A 2 5.95 -49.08 33.64
C ASP A 2 7.22 -48.53 32.97
N LYS A 3 7.24 -48.52 31.63
CA LYS A 3 8.24 -47.76 30.86
C LYS A 3 7.59 -46.75 29.93
N ARG A 4 6.39 -47.01 29.40
CA ARG A 4 5.71 -46.13 28.46
C ARG A 4 5.20 -44.81 29.07
N ARG A 5 4.87 -44.78 30.37
CA ARG A 5 4.37 -43.57 31.05
C ARG A 5 5.46 -42.52 31.29
N ASN A 6 6.72 -42.93 31.44
CA ASN A 6 7.85 -41.99 31.64
C ASN A 6 8.26 -41.29 30.34
N TYR A 7 8.17 -41.95 29.17
CA TYR A 7 8.50 -41.31 27.89
C TYR A 7 7.51 -40.21 27.49
N ILE A 8 6.23 -40.35 27.86
CA ILE A 8 5.20 -39.34 27.57
C ILE A 8 5.40 -38.08 28.44
N LEU A 9 5.78 -38.26 29.71
CA LEU A 9 6.06 -37.13 30.62
C LEU A 9 7.34 -36.38 30.22
N ILE A 10 8.37 -37.09 29.73
CA ILE A 10 9.62 -36.46 29.26
C ILE A 10 9.39 -35.73 27.93
N GLY A 11 8.60 -36.29 27.00
CA GLY A 11 8.27 -35.64 25.73
C GLY A 11 7.45 -34.36 25.89
N ALA A 12 6.45 -34.37 26.78
CA ALA A 12 5.64 -33.18 27.07
C ALA A 12 6.44 -32.06 27.77
N GLY A 13 7.38 -32.42 28.65
CA GLY A 13 8.26 -31.46 29.32
C GLY A 13 9.20 -30.74 28.34
N ILE A 14 9.78 -31.47 27.38
CA ILE A 14 10.69 -30.88 26.38
C ILE A 14 9.94 -29.93 25.44
N ILE A 15 8.72 -30.30 25.00
CA ILE A 15 7.90 -29.42 24.14
C ILE A 15 7.52 -28.14 24.88
N LEU A 16 7.19 -28.22 26.17
CA LEU A 16 6.84 -27.05 26.98
C LEU A 16 8.05 -26.12 27.20
N VAL A 17 9.24 -26.67 27.42
CA VAL A 17 10.49 -25.88 27.52
C VAL A 17 10.83 -25.20 26.20
N ILE A 18 10.64 -25.88 25.05
CA ILE A 18 10.84 -25.28 23.72
C ILE A 18 9.84 -24.14 23.47
N LEU A 19 8.57 -24.29 23.85
CA LEU A 19 7.55 -23.23 23.70
C LEU A 19 7.83 -22.02 24.62
N ILE A 20 8.34 -22.25 25.83
CA ILE A 20 8.75 -21.16 26.74
C ILE A 20 9.98 -20.44 26.18
N LEU A 21 10.97 -21.15 25.64
CA LEU A 21 12.14 -20.51 25.01
C LEU A 21 11.76 -19.71 23.75
N LEU A 22 10.83 -20.22 22.94
CA LEU A 22 10.31 -19.49 21.76
C LEU A 22 9.59 -18.20 22.16
N THR A 23 8.75 -18.23 23.20
CA THR A 23 8.05 -17.02 23.67
C THR A 23 8.98 -15.98 24.30
N VAL A 24 10.07 -16.40 24.96
CA VAL A 24 11.10 -15.47 25.49
C VAL A 24 11.91 -14.82 24.36
N VAL A 25 12.26 -15.58 23.31
CA VAL A 25 13.01 -15.03 22.15
C VAL A 25 12.15 -14.07 21.32
N LEU A 26 10.85 -14.33 21.17
CA LEU A 26 9.92 -13.42 20.48
C LEU A 26 9.56 -12.18 21.31
N GLY A 27 9.58 -12.26 22.65
CA GLY A 27 9.32 -11.12 23.54
C GLY A 27 10.49 -10.14 23.71
N SER A 28 11.71 -10.55 23.33
CA SER A 28 12.93 -9.74 23.46
C SER A 28 13.08 -8.68 22.37
N GLN A 29 12.46 -8.83 21.19
CA GLN A 29 12.56 -7.83 20.12
C GLN A 29 11.63 -6.63 20.33
N SER A 30 10.50 -6.79 21.04
CA SER A 30 9.52 -5.71 21.19
C SER A 30 9.85 -4.69 22.31
N ARG A 31 10.94 -4.88 23.07
CA ARG A 31 11.30 -3.99 24.19
C ARG A 31 12.37 -2.94 23.91
N GLN A 32 13.07 -2.98 22.77
CA GLN A 32 14.04 -1.93 22.44
C GLN A 32 13.44 -0.73 21.67
N ILE A 33 12.15 -0.75 21.33
CA ILE A 33 11.51 0.35 20.58
C ILE A 33 10.88 1.42 21.51
N LYS A 34 10.76 1.16 22.83
CA LYS A 34 10.03 2.08 23.75
C LYS A 34 10.89 2.92 24.69
N GLU A 35 12.21 2.95 24.55
CA GLU A 35 13.10 3.61 25.51
C GLU A 35 14.01 4.68 24.91
N ASN A 36 13.62 5.30 23.80
CA ASN A 36 14.33 6.47 23.23
C ASN A 36 13.42 7.58 22.70
N LEU A 37 12.20 7.71 23.23
CA LEU A 37 11.29 8.79 22.83
C LEU A 37 10.79 9.59 24.04
N GLN A 38 11.72 10.16 24.80
CA GLN A 38 11.44 11.33 25.62
C GLN A 38 12.74 12.08 25.90
N THR A 39 12.92 13.17 25.16
CA THR A 39 13.59 14.45 25.47
C THR A 39 14.41 14.87 24.26
N GLU A 40 13.82 15.65 23.36
CA GLU A 40 14.37 16.95 22.97
C GLU A 40 13.44 17.67 21.98
N THR A 41 13.15 18.90 22.37
CA THR A 41 12.34 19.88 21.66
C THR A 41 13.19 20.50 20.55
N GLY A 42 12.71 20.44 19.30
CA GLY A 42 13.09 21.39 18.26
C GLY A 42 14.16 20.94 17.26
N GLN A 43 13.78 21.11 15.98
CA GLN A 43 14.63 21.25 14.79
C GLN A 43 15.25 19.98 14.15
N SER A 44 14.82 19.78 12.90
CA SER A 44 15.58 19.28 11.75
C SER A 44 15.95 17.80 11.72
N LEU A 45 15.13 17.00 11.04
CA LEU A 45 15.57 15.78 10.37
C LEU A 45 15.32 15.91 8.87
N LEU A 46 16.24 16.60 8.20
CA LEU A 46 16.57 16.29 6.83
C LEU A 46 17.75 15.30 6.85
N GLN A 47 17.66 14.34 5.92
CA GLN A 47 18.73 13.51 5.36
C GLN A 47 19.24 12.34 6.22
N ASP A 48 18.61 11.19 5.99
CA ASP A 48 19.37 10.08 5.41
C ASP A 48 18.46 9.22 4.53
N SER A 49 18.65 9.29 3.21
CA SER A 49 18.40 8.19 2.28
C SER A 49 19.00 8.51 0.93
N THR A 50 19.71 7.51 0.44
CA THR A 50 20.65 7.52 -0.66
C THR A 50 19.94 7.76 -1.99
N GLN A 51 20.51 8.63 -2.83
CA GLN A 51 20.02 8.92 -4.18
C GLN A 51 20.01 7.67 -5.06
N THR A 52 18.85 7.32 -5.62
CA THR A 52 18.72 6.59 -6.88
C THR A 52 17.47 7.10 -7.59
N GLY A 53 17.64 7.97 -8.58
CA GLY A 53 16.56 8.51 -9.43
C GLY A 53 15.62 9.49 -8.72
N THR A 54 15.76 10.79 -8.97
CA THR A 54 14.79 11.79 -8.51
C THR A 54 13.51 11.69 -9.37
N TYR A 55 12.65 10.72 -9.08
CA TYR A 55 11.25 10.81 -9.44
C TYR A 55 10.59 11.82 -8.50
N GLU A 56 9.74 12.69 -9.04
CA GLU A 56 9.04 13.71 -8.27
C GLU A 56 8.08 13.01 -7.31
N GLN A 57 8.52 12.81 -6.07
CA GLN A 57 7.71 12.18 -5.05
C GLN A 57 6.59 13.14 -4.69
N LEU A 58 5.39 12.87 -5.20
CA LEU A 58 4.19 13.62 -4.83
C LEU A 58 3.97 13.53 -3.31
N PRO A 59 3.48 14.62 -2.68
CA PRO A 59 3.28 14.66 -1.25
C PRO A 59 2.28 13.57 -0.84
N PRO A 60 2.58 12.76 0.19
CA PRO A 60 1.71 11.66 0.57
C PRO A 60 0.33 12.17 1.00
N PRO A 61 -0.72 11.34 0.88
CA PRO A 61 -2.03 11.71 1.36
C PRO A 61 -2.01 11.93 2.88
N THR A 62 -2.87 12.82 3.35
CA THR A 62 -3.03 13.16 4.76
C THR A 62 -4.48 12.96 5.18
N SER A 63 -4.79 13.06 6.48
CA SER A 63 -6.18 13.00 6.96
C SER A 63 -7.06 14.16 6.48
N GLN A 64 -6.46 15.19 5.86
CA GLN A 64 -7.19 16.29 5.23
C GLN A 64 -7.35 16.09 3.71
N SER A 65 -6.69 15.08 3.13
CA SER A 65 -6.77 14.81 1.70
C SER A 65 -8.15 14.28 1.34
N THR A 66 -8.76 14.87 0.30
CA THR A 66 -10.03 14.37 -0.22
C THR A 66 -9.81 13.15 -1.11
N PRO A 67 -10.82 12.29 -1.33
CA PRO A 67 -10.68 11.14 -2.22
C PRO A 67 -10.28 11.54 -3.66
N GLU A 68 -10.71 12.71 -4.15
CA GLU A 68 -10.27 13.26 -5.44
C GLU A 68 -8.76 13.50 -5.47
N GLU A 69 -8.21 14.17 -4.45
CA GLU A 69 -6.78 14.47 -4.35
C GLU A 69 -5.94 13.19 -4.25
N VAL A 70 -6.43 12.19 -3.52
CA VAL A 70 -5.76 10.89 -3.41
C VAL A 70 -5.78 10.14 -4.75
N ALA A 71 -6.91 10.13 -5.46
CA ALA A 71 -7.03 9.47 -6.76
C ALA A 71 -6.14 10.12 -7.82
N GLU A 72 -6.15 11.45 -7.92
CA GLU A 72 -5.27 12.19 -8.83
C GLU A 72 -3.80 12.03 -8.46
N GLY A 73 -3.47 12.08 -7.17
CA GLY A 73 -2.11 11.89 -6.66
C GLY A 73 -1.54 10.52 -7.02
N PHE A 74 -2.32 9.45 -6.76
CA PHE A 74 -1.93 8.10 -7.16
C PHE A 74 -1.75 7.99 -8.68
N TYR A 75 -2.72 8.47 -9.45
CA TYR A 75 -2.68 8.41 -10.91
C TYR A 75 -1.44 9.11 -11.46
N ASN A 76 -1.18 10.34 -11.02
CA ASN A 76 -0.05 11.15 -11.46
C ASN A 76 1.28 10.52 -11.08
N TRP A 77 1.40 9.97 -9.86
CA TRP A 77 2.57 9.19 -9.47
C TRP A 77 2.75 7.99 -10.41
N TYR A 78 1.71 7.18 -10.60
CA TYR A 78 1.79 5.94 -11.37
C TYR A 78 2.20 6.18 -12.83
N VAL A 79 1.61 7.17 -13.51
CA VAL A 79 1.91 7.47 -14.92
C VAL A 79 3.25 8.19 -15.14
N SER A 80 3.79 8.81 -14.10
CA SER A 80 5.09 9.51 -14.17
C SER A 80 6.25 8.63 -13.70
N HIS A 81 5.98 7.60 -12.90
CA HIS A 81 6.98 6.68 -12.39
C HIS A 81 7.41 5.69 -13.49
N PRO A 82 8.72 5.52 -13.74
CA PRO A 82 9.19 4.51 -14.68
C PRO A 82 8.99 3.12 -14.09
N ASP A 83 8.17 2.30 -14.75
CA ASP A 83 7.97 0.88 -14.41
C ASP A 83 7.65 0.63 -12.92
N PRO A 84 6.54 1.20 -12.39
CA PRO A 84 6.22 1.11 -10.96
C PRO A 84 6.05 -0.33 -10.48
N LEU A 85 5.61 -1.23 -11.36
CA LEU A 85 5.42 -2.65 -11.07
C LEU A 85 6.71 -3.46 -11.16
N GLY A 86 7.48 -3.33 -12.24
CA GLY A 86 8.72 -4.09 -12.42
C GLY A 86 9.82 -3.67 -11.44
N SER A 87 9.83 -2.41 -10.99
CA SER A 87 10.73 -1.95 -9.93
C SER A 87 10.29 -2.37 -8.52
N GLY A 88 9.00 -2.69 -8.34
CA GLY A 88 8.40 -2.95 -7.04
C GLY A 88 8.17 -1.70 -6.19
N ASP A 89 8.34 -0.49 -6.73
CA ASP A 89 8.19 0.74 -5.95
C ASP A 89 6.75 1.00 -5.49
N TYR A 90 5.75 0.38 -6.13
CA TYR A 90 4.37 0.43 -5.65
C TYR A 90 4.21 -0.07 -4.21
N GLU A 91 5.07 -0.98 -3.73
CA GLU A 91 5.04 -1.47 -2.34
C GLU A 91 5.28 -0.34 -1.32
N LYS A 92 6.05 0.68 -1.72
CA LYS A 92 6.38 1.86 -0.91
C LYS A 92 5.34 2.97 -1.06
N SER A 93 4.36 2.81 -1.95
CA SER A 93 3.35 3.83 -2.19
C SER A 93 2.51 4.06 -0.95
N LEU A 94 2.38 5.33 -0.60
CA LEU A 94 1.55 5.81 0.51
C LEU A 94 0.11 6.12 0.07
N TYR A 95 -0.20 5.93 -1.21
CA TYR A 95 -1.51 6.23 -1.79
C TYR A 95 -2.45 5.03 -1.85
N ILE A 96 -1.94 3.81 -1.65
CA ILE A 96 -2.70 2.58 -1.89
C ILE A 96 -2.82 1.74 -0.62
N THR A 97 -3.92 0.99 -0.51
CA THR A 97 -4.13 0.02 0.57
C THR A 97 -3.14 -1.13 0.47
N ASP A 98 -2.90 -1.82 1.58
CA ASP A 98 -2.04 -3.01 1.58
C ASP A 98 -2.70 -4.17 0.79
N GLU A 99 -4.03 -4.24 0.81
CA GLU A 99 -4.80 -5.19 -0.01
C GLU A 99 -4.62 -4.94 -1.51
N TYR A 100 -4.53 -3.68 -1.93
CA TYR A 100 -4.27 -3.36 -3.34
C TYR A 100 -2.82 -3.65 -3.75
N LYS A 101 -1.85 -3.45 -2.86
CA LYS A 101 -0.45 -3.90 -3.08
C LYS A 101 -0.37 -5.40 -3.32
N GLU A 102 -1.13 -6.21 -2.57
CA GLU A 102 -1.19 -7.65 -2.80
C GLU A 102 -1.74 -7.99 -4.20
N SER A 103 -2.78 -7.26 -4.64
CA SER A 103 -3.32 -7.41 -5.99
C SER A 103 -2.29 -7.05 -7.07
N MET A 104 -1.55 -5.94 -6.87
CA MET A 104 -0.47 -5.50 -7.76
C MET A 104 0.68 -6.51 -7.80
N THR A 105 1.05 -7.09 -6.66
CA THR A 105 2.02 -8.19 -6.55
C THR A 105 1.61 -9.38 -7.42
N GLY A 106 0.31 -9.68 -7.49
CA GLY A 106 -0.22 -10.71 -8.36
C GLY A 106 0.15 -10.50 -9.84
N PHE A 107 0.09 -9.25 -10.34
CA PHE A 107 0.52 -8.94 -11.71
C PHE A 107 2.02 -9.10 -11.91
N VAL A 108 2.81 -8.78 -10.88
CA VAL A 108 4.27 -8.96 -10.91
C VAL A 108 4.62 -10.44 -10.98
N VAL A 109 4.08 -11.25 -10.07
CA VAL A 109 4.35 -12.70 -9.97
C VAL A 109 3.95 -13.45 -11.23
N ARG A 110 2.83 -13.08 -11.87
CA ARG A 110 2.38 -13.71 -13.12
C ARG A 110 3.15 -13.23 -14.35
N GLY A 111 3.93 -12.15 -14.23
CA GLY A 111 4.62 -11.52 -15.35
C GLY A 111 3.69 -10.69 -16.25
N ASP A 112 2.47 -10.40 -15.81
CA ASP A 112 1.48 -9.62 -16.59
C ASP A 112 2.05 -8.24 -16.95
N HIS A 113 2.78 -7.61 -16.02
CA HIS A 113 3.47 -6.31 -16.20
C HIS A 113 4.53 -6.30 -17.32
N LEU A 114 5.06 -7.46 -17.72
CA LEU A 114 6.03 -7.55 -18.83
C LEU A 114 5.35 -7.49 -20.20
N SER A 115 4.05 -7.77 -20.24
CA SER A 115 3.25 -7.86 -21.46
C SER A 115 2.32 -6.66 -21.68
N GLY A 116 2.20 -5.78 -20.67
CA GLY A 116 1.33 -4.61 -20.73
C GLY A 116 1.27 -3.86 -19.40
N GLU A 117 0.31 -2.94 -19.29
CA GLU A 117 0.10 -2.05 -18.14
C GLU A 117 -1.11 -2.51 -17.30
N PRO A 118 -0.98 -3.43 -16.33
CA PRO A 118 -2.12 -4.13 -15.74
C PRO A 118 -2.98 -3.30 -14.77
N VAL A 119 -2.53 -2.12 -14.31
CA VAL A 119 -3.23 -1.29 -13.33
C VAL A 119 -4.14 -0.27 -14.01
N LEU A 120 -3.64 0.36 -15.08
CA LEU A 120 -4.37 1.34 -15.88
C LEU A 120 -4.77 0.79 -17.26
N THR A 121 -4.79 -0.53 -17.49
CA THR A 121 -5.16 -1.11 -18.79
C THR A 121 -6.66 -1.05 -19.03
N CYS A 122 -7.06 0.07 -19.59
CA CYS A 122 -8.31 0.18 -20.33
C CYS A 122 -8.03 -0.10 -21.81
N VAL A 123 -8.78 -1.04 -22.37
CA VAL A 123 -8.59 -1.51 -23.75
C VAL A 123 -8.63 -0.32 -24.72
N GLY A 124 -7.55 -0.15 -25.48
CA GLY A 124 -7.43 0.92 -26.48
C GLY A 124 -7.13 2.31 -25.93
N ILE A 125 -6.78 2.43 -24.64
CA ILE A 125 -6.48 3.71 -23.99
C ILE A 125 -5.02 3.71 -23.51
N THR A 126 -4.25 4.67 -24.00
CA THR A 126 -2.99 5.06 -23.36
C THR A 126 -3.31 6.07 -22.25
N PRO A 127 -2.86 5.86 -21.00
CA PRO A 127 -3.14 6.78 -19.90
C PRO A 127 -2.74 8.23 -20.27
N PRO A 128 -3.70 9.19 -20.29
CA PRO A 128 -3.39 10.58 -20.55
C PRO A 128 -2.63 11.23 -19.39
N LYS A 129 -1.85 12.28 -19.68
CA LYS A 129 -1.19 13.07 -18.61
C LYS A 129 -2.13 14.10 -17.98
N ASP A 130 -3.12 14.54 -18.73
CA ASP A 130 -4.11 15.53 -18.35
C ASP A 130 -5.37 14.82 -17.83
N ILE A 131 -5.38 14.48 -16.54
CA ILE A 131 -6.55 13.90 -15.86
C ILE A 131 -7.17 14.92 -14.90
N ILE A 132 -8.46 14.76 -14.64
CA ILE A 132 -9.18 15.45 -13.56
C ILE A 132 -10.18 14.49 -12.92
N ALA A 133 -10.32 14.59 -11.60
CA ALA A 133 -11.32 13.91 -10.80
C ALA A 133 -12.69 14.60 -10.88
N GLN A 134 -13.73 13.80 -11.05
CA GLN A 134 -15.09 14.22 -10.78
C GLN A 134 -15.38 14.21 -9.27
N PRO A 135 -16.44 14.91 -8.81
CA PRO A 135 -16.84 14.88 -7.41
C PRO A 135 -17.03 13.44 -6.88
N THR A 136 -16.48 13.19 -5.70
CA THR A 136 -16.54 11.88 -5.03
C THR A 136 -17.97 11.43 -4.79
N VAL A 137 -18.19 10.13 -4.98
CA VAL A 137 -19.39 9.44 -4.49
C VAL A 137 -19.01 8.61 -3.27
N TYR A 138 -19.61 8.94 -2.12
CA TYR A 138 -19.39 8.22 -0.86
C TYR A 138 -20.37 7.06 -0.73
N GLU A 139 -19.84 5.86 -0.47
CA GLU A 139 -20.58 4.63 -0.19
C GLU A 139 -20.45 4.33 1.32
N GLY A 140 -21.04 5.20 2.14
CA GLY A 140 -20.85 5.18 3.60
C GLY A 140 -19.61 5.96 4.04
N SER A 141 -19.11 5.67 5.24
CA SER A 141 -17.93 6.35 5.82
C SER A 141 -16.60 5.72 5.43
N GLU A 142 -16.61 4.45 5.03
CA GLU A 142 -15.39 3.67 4.80
C GLU A 142 -15.04 3.52 3.33
N MET A 143 -15.99 3.69 2.42
CA MET A 143 -15.80 3.47 0.99
C MET A 143 -16.24 4.70 0.20
N SER A 144 -15.52 4.98 -0.87
CA SER A 144 -15.90 5.97 -1.86
C SER A 144 -15.36 5.60 -3.22
N TYR A 145 -15.83 6.30 -4.26
CA TYR A 145 -15.19 6.24 -5.55
C TYR A 145 -15.15 7.60 -6.24
N VAL A 146 -14.16 7.75 -7.09
CA VAL A 146 -13.93 8.93 -7.94
C VAL A 146 -13.85 8.47 -9.38
N ILE A 147 -14.44 9.25 -10.29
CA ILE A 147 -14.28 9.05 -11.72
C ILE A 147 -13.18 9.97 -12.22
N LEU A 148 -12.16 9.39 -12.86
CA LEU A 148 -11.10 10.11 -13.55
C LEU A 148 -11.42 10.21 -15.05
N GLN A 149 -11.26 11.41 -15.60
CA GLN A 149 -11.43 11.69 -17.02
C GLN A 149 -10.39 12.71 -17.51
N ARG A 150 -10.30 12.92 -18.82
CA ARG A 150 -9.42 13.99 -19.34
C ARG A 150 -9.90 15.37 -18.92
N ASN A 151 -8.96 16.28 -18.71
CA ASN A 151 -9.28 17.69 -18.44
C ASN A 151 -9.59 18.46 -19.73
N VAL A 152 -10.63 17.99 -20.44
CA VAL A 152 -11.19 18.65 -21.62
C VAL A 152 -12.71 18.59 -21.56
N GLU A 153 -13.37 19.62 -22.08
CA GLU A 153 -14.83 19.66 -22.11
C GLU A 153 -15.39 18.47 -22.90
N GLY A 154 -16.42 17.82 -22.34
CA GLY A 154 -17.03 16.64 -22.95
C GLY A 154 -16.16 15.37 -22.93
N ALA A 155 -15.08 15.34 -22.13
CA ALA A 155 -14.29 14.14 -21.93
C ALA A 155 -15.16 12.98 -21.42
N ARG A 156 -14.86 11.78 -21.93
CA ARG A 156 -15.48 10.56 -21.42
C ARG A 156 -14.77 10.12 -20.15
N PRO A 157 -15.50 9.55 -19.16
CA PRO A 157 -14.92 8.79 -18.05
C PRO A 157 -13.92 7.75 -18.54
N LEU A 158 -12.81 7.61 -17.83
CA LEU A 158 -11.77 6.62 -18.13
C LEU A 158 -11.68 5.57 -17.02
N TYR A 159 -11.50 6.04 -15.79
CA TYR A 159 -11.24 5.18 -14.65
C TYR A 159 -12.24 5.47 -13.53
N LYS A 160 -12.74 4.41 -12.89
CA LYS A 160 -13.36 4.45 -11.58
C LYS A 160 -12.31 4.01 -10.58
N VAL A 161 -11.83 4.97 -9.79
CA VAL A 161 -10.91 4.72 -8.67
C VAL A 161 -11.76 4.46 -7.45
N ILE A 162 -11.57 3.30 -6.82
CA ILE A 162 -12.24 2.91 -5.60
C ILE A 162 -11.29 3.24 -4.46
N LEU A 163 -11.79 3.95 -3.44
CA LEU A 163 -11.02 4.33 -2.28
C LEU A 163 -11.63 3.80 -0.99
N LYS A 164 -10.75 3.51 -0.03
CA LYS A 164 -11.09 3.05 1.30
C LYS A 164 -10.55 4.04 2.33
N ASN A 165 -11.35 4.38 3.34
CA ASN A 165 -10.91 5.16 4.48
C ASN A 165 -10.31 4.21 5.52
N VAL A 166 -8.99 4.29 5.72
CA VAL A 166 -8.25 3.50 6.70
C VAL A 166 -7.71 4.45 7.76
N GLN A 167 -8.30 4.42 8.95
CA GLN A 167 -7.90 5.29 10.08
C GLN A 167 -7.87 6.78 9.70
N GLU A 168 -8.96 7.27 9.11
CA GLU A 168 -9.11 8.67 8.66
C GLU A 168 -8.25 9.06 7.44
N LEU A 169 -7.56 8.10 6.81
CA LEU A 169 -6.79 8.30 5.59
C LEU A 169 -7.49 7.63 4.40
N TRP A 170 -7.79 8.39 3.34
CA TRP A 170 -8.26 7.81 2.09
C TRP A 170 -7.09 7.22 1.32
N LEU A 171 -7.25 5.98 0.87
CA LEU A 171 -6.28 5.23 0.07
C LEU A 171 -7.00 4.56 -1.10
N VAL A 172 -6.32 4.45 -2.24
CA VAL A 172 -6.82 3.71 -3.40
C VAL A 172 -6.78 2.22 -3.09
N ASP A 173 -7.94 1.58 -3.27
CA ASP A 173 -8.15 0.15 -3.01
C ASP A 173 -8.29 -0.65 -4.30
N ASP A 174 -8.75 -0.03 -5.39
CA ASP A 174 -8.88 -0.67 -6.71
C ASP A 174 -9.05 0.40 -7.82
N ILE A 175 -8.73 0.05 -9.07
CA ILE A 175 -8.98 0.88 -10.25
C ILE A 175 -9.64 0.05 -11.34
N ARG A 176 -10.73 0.59 -11.90
CA ARG A 176 -11.51 -0.07 -12.95
C ARG A 176 -11.73 0.83 -14.14
N CYS A 177 -11.81 0.24 -15.32
CA CYS A 177 -12.22 0.96 -16.51
C CYS A 177 -13.73 1.26 -16.50
N VAL A 178 -14.09 2.45 -16.97
CA VAL A 178 -15.50 2.86 -17.15
C VAL A 178 -15.83 2.68 -18.64
N PHE A 179 -16.66 1.68 -18.96
CA PHE A 179 -17.13 1.40 -20.32
C PHE A 179 -18.56 1.90 -20.53
#